data_AF-A0A4Y7KDJ3-F1
#
_entry.id   AF-A0A4Y7KDJ3-F1
#
_cell.length_a   1.000
_cell.length_b   1.000
_cell.length_c   1.000
_cell.angle_alpha   90.00
_cell.angle_beta   90.00
_cell.angle_gamma   90.00
#
_symmetry.space_group_name_H-M   'P 1'
#
loop_
_entity.id
_entity.type
_entity.pdbx_description
1 polymer ?
#
loop_
_entity_poly.entity_id
_entity_poly.type
_entity_poly.pdbx_seq_one_letter_code
_entity_poly.pdbx_strand_id
1 'polypeptide(L)'
;MALLSFHVALLLTIILSRKNTNIQTSLFFVALVGVYFAENMNTFLGSNWKSFAGQNYFDKRGVFLSALWSGPLLVISIIIMVNMLFSLCQVMVKWKRAELKHKARAARNKQE
;
A
#
# COMPACT_ATOMS: atom_id res chain seq x y z
N MET A 1 -9.28 11.85 21.87
CA MET A 1 -8.99 10.40 21.90
C MET A 1 -8.99 9.74 20.51
N ALA A 2 -9.96 10.01 19.63
CA ALA A 2 -9.99 9.43 18.27
C ALA A 2 -8.74 9.75 17.42
N LEU A 3 -8.26 11.01 17.48
CA LEU A 3 -7.03 11.43 16.78
C LEU A 3 -5.79 10.63 17.26
N LEU A 4 -5.69 10.36 18.56
CA LEU A 4 -4.57 9.61 19.13
C LEU A 4 -4.63 8.13 18.73
N SER A 5 -5.80 7.50 18.82
CA SER A 5 -6.03 6.11 18.37
C SER A 5 -5.68 5.94 16.89
N PHE A 6 -5.93 6.97 16.09
CA PHE A 6 -5.60 7.02 14.69
C PHE A 6 -4.09 7.06 14.43
N HIS A 7 -3.36 7.92 15.15
CA HIS A 7 -1.89 7.96 15.08
C HIS A 7 -1.26 6.64 15.55
N VAL A 8 -1.87 5.98 16.56
CA VAL A 8 -1.46 4.67 17.06
C VAL A 8 -1.72 3.57 16.03
N ALA A 9 -2.87 3.57 15.36
CA ALA A 9 -3.17 2.63 14.27
C ALA A 9 -2.19 2.80 13.10
N LEU A 10 -1.86 4.05 12.76
CA LEU A 10 -0.83 4.41 11.79
C LEU A 10 0.52 3.79 12.14
N LEU A 11 0.99 4.03 13.37
CA LEU A 11 2.24 3.49 13.89
C LEU A 11 2.26 1.97 13.93
N LEU A 12 1.18 1.34 14.39
CA LEU A 12 1.02 -0.12 14.41
C LEU A 12 1.11 -0.72 13.01
N THR A 13 0.44 -0.11 12.03
CA THR A 13 0.44 -0.60 10.65
C THR A 13 1.85 -0.49 10.04
N ILE A 14 2.56 0.61 10.32
CA ILE A 14 3.96 0.79 9.93
C ILE A 14 4.84 -0.29 10.58
N ILE A 15 4.68 -0.54 11.88
CA ILE A 15 5.51 -1.51 12.63
C ILE A 15 5.25 -2.95 12.16
N LEU A 16 3.99 -3.34 11.97
CA LEU A 16 3.59 -4.68 11.55
C LEU A 16 4.02 -5.00 10.12
N SER A 17 4.08 -3.99 9.25
CA SER A 17 4.43 -4.14 7.83
C SER A 17 5.94 -4.37 7.58
N ARG A 18 6.81 -4.21 8.57
CA ARG A 18 8.27 -4.14 8.32
C ARG A 18 8.95 -5.45 7.96
N LYS A 19 8.37 -6.61 8.26
CA LYS A 19 9.13 -7.86 8.34
C LYS A 19 8.93 -8.84 7.18
N ASN A 20 7.93 -8.65 6.31
CA ASN A 20 7.62 -9.64 5.28
C ASN A 20 7.13 -8.98 3.99
N THR A 21 7.91 -9.12 2.91
CA THR A 21 7.63 -8.51 1.59
C THR A 21 6.29 -8.96 1.01
N ASN A 22 5.89 -10.22 1.22
CA ASN A 22 4.58 -10.71 0.76
C ASN A 22 3.42 -10.02 1.49
N ILE A 23 3.57 -9.79 2.79
CA ILE A 23 2.58 -9.05 3.59
C ILE A 23 2.58 -7.59 3.18
N GLN A 24 3.73 -6.98 2.88
CA GLN A 24 3.80 -5.62 2.34
C GLN A 24 3.02 -5.51 1.02
N THR A 25 3.22 -6.44 0.09
CA THR A 25 2.47 -6.43 -1.18
C THR A 25 0.97 -6.61 -0.96
N SER A 26 0.54 -7.53 -0.09
CA SER A 26 -0.88 -7.68 0.25
C SER A 26 -1.45 -6.41 0.91
N LEU A 27 -0.72 -5.81 1.84
CA LEU A 27 -1.12 -4.56 2.51
C LEU A 27 -1.23 -3.40 1.53
N PHE A 28 -0.38 -3.34 0.51
CA PHE A 28 -0.46 -2.33 -0.54
C PHE A 28 -1.78 -2.45 -1.33
N PHE A 29 -2.16 -3.66 -1.75
CA PHE A 29 -3.45 -3.85 -2.43
C PHE A 29 -4.64 -3.50 -1.55
N VAL A 30 -4.62 -3.93 -0.28
CA VAL A 30 -5.68 -3.59 0.69
C VAL A 30 -5.75 -2.07 0.91
N ALA A 31 -4.60 -1.39 1.01
CA ALA A 31 -4.56 0.05 1.16
C ALA A 31 -5.12 0.79 -0.05
N LEU A 32 -4.80 0.35 -1.28
CA LEU A 32 -5.35 0.92 -2.50
C LEU A 32 -6.87 0.76 -2.58
N VAL A 33 -7.36 -0.45 -2.29
CA VAL A 33 -8.81 -0.72 -2.24
C VAL A 33 -9.47 0.15 -1.18
N GLY A 34 -8.88 0.26 0.01
CA GLY A 34 -9.36 1.12 1.09
C GLY A 34 -9.42 2.60 0.71
N VAL A 35 -8.42 3.11 -0.01
CA VAL A 35 -8.41 4.50 -0.51
C VAL A 35 -9.47 4.70 -1.59
N TYR A 36 -9.64 3.74 -2.51
CA TYR A 36 -10.67 3.80 -3.54
C TYR A 36 -12.09 3.86 -2.95
N PHE A 37 -12.36 3.06 -1.93
CA PHE A 37 -13.66 3.05 -1.25
C PHE A 37 -13.87 4.22 -0.28
N ALA A 38 -12.86 5.06 -0.03
CA ALA A 38 -12.96 6.14 0.93
C ALA A 38 -14.14 7.09 0.61
N GLU A 39 -14.32 7.50 -0.65
CA GLU A 39 -15.41 8.40 -1.03
C GLU A 39 -16.81 7.78 -0.81
N ASN A 40 -16.95 6.49 -1.14
CA ASN A 40 -18.19 5.74 -0.92
C ASN A 40 -18.48 5.60 0.58
N MET A 41 -17.45 5.29 1.38
CA MET A 41 -17.56 5.24 2.84
C MET A 41 -17.92 6.61 3.44
N ASN A 42 -17.34 7.70 2.92
CA ASN A 42 -17.63 9.06 3.36
C ASN A 42 -19.11 9.42 3.13
N THR A 43 -19.64 9.10 1.95
CA THR A 43 -21.05 9.36 1.62
C THR A 43 -22.00 8.49 2.47
N PHE A 44 -21.65 7.23 2.68
CA PHE A 44 -22.42 6.32 3.53
C PHE A 44 -22.45 6.75 5.00
N LEU A 45 -21.29 7.11 5.55
CA LEU A 45 -21.18 7.61 6.92
C LEU A 45 -21.81 9.00 7.07
N GLY A 46 -21.73 9.84 6.04
CA GLY A 46 -22.38 11.15 6.02
C GLY A 46 -23.90 11.12 5.92
N SER A 47 -24.49 10.04 5.41
CA SER A 47 -25.96 9.84 5.47
C SER A 47 -26.42 9.26 6.81
N ASN A 48 -25.57 8.47 7.47
CA ASN A 48 -25.87 7.82 8.76
C ASN A 48 -25.17 8.49 9.95
N TRP A 49 -24.68 9.73 9.80
CA TRP A 49 -23.77 10.36 10.76
C TRP A 49 -24.31 10.39 12.19
N LYS A 50 -25.63 10.54 12.37
CA LYS A 50 -26.29 10.56 13.69
C LYS A 50 -26.08 9.27 14.50
N SER A 51 -25.85 8.15 13.83
CA SER A 51 -25.57 6.87 14.49
C SER A 51 -24.10 6.69 14.87
N PHE A 52 -23.19 7.46 14.27
CA PHE A 52 -21.74 7.27 14.40
C PHE A 52 -21.02 8.43 15.09
N ALA A 53 -21.57 9.65 15.01
CA ALA A 53 -20.95 10.85 15.53
C ALA A 53 -21.99 11.83 16.06
N GLY A 54 -21.63 12.56 17.13
CA GLY A 54 -22.47 13.64 17.67
C GLY A 54 -22.64 14.83 16.72
N GLN A 55 -21.77 14.96 15.71
CA GLN A 55 -21.84 15.99 14.68
C GLN A 55 -21.43 15.44 13.32
N ASN A 56 -21.94 16.05 12.23
CA ASN A 56 -21.63 15.60 10.88
C ASN A 56 -20.25 16.08 10.44
N TYR A 57 -19.26 15.21 10.56
CA TYR A 57 -17.89 15.46 10.09
C TYR A 57 -17.68 15.07 8.62
N PHE A 58 -18.66 14.41 8.00
CA PHE A 58 -18.54 13.87 6.65
C PHE A 58 -19.01 14.92 5.65
N ASP A 59 -18.04 15.53 4.99
CA ASP A 59 -18.24 16.59 4.03
C ASP A 59 -18.36 16.05 2.60
N LYS A 60 -19.03 16.78 1.70
CA LYS A 60 -19.18 16.36 0.28
C LYS A 60 -17.84 16.15 -0.43
N ARG A 61 -16.76 16.78 0.05
CA ARG A 61 -15.41 16.64 -0.49
C ARG A 61 -14.61 15.53 0.19
N GLY A 62 -15.15 14.92 1.24
CA GLY A 62 -14.53 13.85 2.01
C GLY A 62 -13.17 14.23 2.60
N VAL A 63 -12.93 15.49 2.93
CA VAL A 63 -11.63 15.98 3.45
C VAL A 63 -11.33 15.34 4.80
N PHE A 64 -12.32 15.18 5.67
CA PHE A 64 -12.13 14.53 6.96
C PHE A 64 -11.71 13.07 6.80
N LEU A 65 -12.45 12.31 5.99
CA LEU A 65 -12.13 10.91 5.74
C LEU A 65 -10.84 10.78 4.91
N SER A 66 -10.52 11.71 4.02
CA SER A 66 -9.27 11.66 3.26
C SER A 66 -8.04 11.93 4.13
N ALA A 67 -8.11 12.91 5.03
CA ALA A 67 -6.99 13.21 5.94
C ALA A 67 -6.75 12.08 6.94
N LEU A 68 -7.82 11.48 7.45
CA LEU A 68 -7.72 10.40 8.42
C LEU A 68 -7.53 9.05 7.72
N TRP A 69 -8.39 8.62 6.82
CA TRP A 69 -8.26 7.31 6.19
C TRP A 69 -7.16 7.29 5.11
N SER A 70 -7.29 8.14 4.09
CA SER A 70 -6.46 8.05 2.89
C SER A 70 -5.02 8.51 3.11
N GLY A 71 -4.78 9.59 3.86
CA GLY A 71 -3.44 10.15 4.10
C GLY A 71 -2.41 9.12 4.59
N PRO A 72 -2.65 8.42 5.70
CA PRO A 72 -1.83 7.31 6.18
C PRO A 72 -1.59 6.20 5.19
N LEU A 73 -2.69 5.73 4.58
CA LEU A 73 -2.68 4.59 3.67
C LEU A 73 -1.82 4.95 2.46
N LEU A 74 -1.89 6.19 1.99
CA LEU A 74 -1.04 6.71 0.92
C LEU A 74 0.43 6.77 1.34
N VAL A 75 0.77 7.29 2.54
CA VAL A 75 2.15 7.30 3.04
C VAL A 75 2.73 5.89 3.12
N ILE A 76 1.97 4.94 3.69
CA ILE A 76 2.37 3.53 3.77
C ILE A 76 2.53 2.94 2.36
N SER A 77 1.59 3.25 1.46
CA SER A 77 1.62 2.77 0.07
C SER A 77 2.83 3.29 -0.69
N ILE A 78 3.23 4.54 -0.48
CA ILE A 78 4.44 5.12 -1.07
C ILE A 78 5.69 4.38 -0.56
N ILE A 79 5.79 4.11 0.75
CA ILE A 79 6.93 3.38 1.32
C ILE A 79 7.01 1.97 0.73
N ILE A 80 5.89 1.25 0.66
CA ILE A 80 5.85 -0.10 0.08
C ILE A 80 6.19 -0.05 -1.41
N MET A 81 5.65 0.92 -2.16
CA MET A 81 5.95 1.10 -3.58
C MET A 81 7.44 1.27 -3.81
N VAL A 82 8.11 2.13 -3.03
CA VAL A 82 9.56 2.34 -3.13
C VAL A 82 10.33 1.04 -2.87
N ASN A 83 9.99 0.31 -1.80
CA ASN A 83 10.61 -0.99 -1.49
C ASN A 83 10.38 -2.03 -2.60
N MET A 84 9.17 -2.06 -3.16
CA MET A 84 8.80 -2.96 -4.25
C MET A 84 9.59 -2.64 -5.52
N LEU A 85 9.74 -1.36 -5.87
CA LEU A 85 10.57 -0.94 -7.01
C LEU A 85 12.02 -1.39 -6.86
N PHE A 86 12.61 -1.20 -5.68
CA PHE A 86 13.97 -1.70 -5.41
C PHE A 86 14.06 -3.22 -5.53
N SER A 87 13.10 -3.96 -4.96
CA SER A 87 13.04 -5.41 -5.06
C SER A 87 12.92 -5.89 -6.51
N LEU A 88 12.03 -5.26 -7.29
CA LEU A 88 11.83 -5.54 -8.71
C LEU A 88 13.10 -5.29 -9.52
N CYS A 89 13.79 -4.17 -9.29
CA CYS A 89 15.07 -3.88 -9.94
C CYS A 89 16.11 -4.97 -9.64
N GLN A 90 16.23 -5.40 -8.38
CA GLN A 90 17.16 -6.48 -8.01
C GLN A 90 16.81 -7.82 -8.68
N VAL A 91 15.53 -8.17 -8.72
CA VAL A 91 15.04 -9.40 -9.39
C VAL A 91 15.28 -9.30 -10.89
N MET A 92 15.02 -8.16 -11.52
CA MET A 92 15.24 -7.94 -12.95
C MET A 92 16.71 -8.07 -13.32
N VAL A 93 17.63 -7.51 -12.53
CA VAL A 93 19.07 -7.67 -12.72
C VAL A 93 19.49 -9.13 -12.57
N LYS A 94 18.98 -9.84 -11.55
CA LYS A 94 19.26 -11.28 -11.37
C LYS A 94 18.74 -12.11 -12.54
N TRP A 95 17.53 -11.83 -13.01
CA TRP A 95 16.91 -12.49 -14.15
C TRP A 95 17.72 -12.25 -15.44
N LYS A 96 18.11 -10.99 -15.71
CA LYS A 96 18.98 -10.67 -16.85
C LYS A 96 20.34 -11.35 -16.79
N ARG A 97 20.96 -11.42 -15.61
CA ARG A 97 22.21 -12.18 -15.42
C ARG A 97 22.02 -13.67 -15.69
N ALA A 98 20.90 -14.25 -15.24
CA ALA A 98 20.58 -15.66 -15.50
C ALA A 98 20.31 -15.92 -16.99
N GLU A 99 19.58 -15.02 -17.67
CA GLU A 99 19.31 -15.07 -19.11
C GLU A 99 20.62 -15.08 -19.92
N LEU A 100 21.54 -14.16 -19.62
CA LEU A 100 22.84 -14.08 -20.29
C LEU A 100 23.71 -15.31 -20.02
N LYS A 101 23.72 -15.83 -18.78
CA LYS A 101 24.45 -17.05 -18.43
C LYS A 101 23.91 -18.28 -19.16
N HIS A 102 22.58 -18.35 -19.33
CA HIS A 102 21.95 -19.42 -20.12
C HIS A 102 22.33 -19.32 -21.60
N LYS A 103 22.27 -18.12 -22.19
CA LYS A 103 22.68 -17.88 -23.59
C LYS A 103 24.16 -18.26 -23.84
N ALA A 104 25.07 -17.89 -22.93
CA ALA A 104 26.48 -18.23 -23.04
C ALA A 104 26.73 -19.75 -22.99
N ARG A 105 25.99 -20.48 -22.14
CA ARG A 105 26.07 -21.96 -22.07
C ARG A 105 25.53 -22.61 -23.35
N ALA A 106 24.41 -22.13 -23.86
CA ALA A 106 23.81 -22.64 -25.11
C ALA A 106 24.71 -22.40 -26.33
N ALA A 107 25.47 -21.30 -26.37
CA ALA A 107 26.44 -21.03 -27.43
C ALA A 107 27.64 -21.98 -27.38
N ARG A 108 28.14 -22.32 -26.18
CA ARG A 108 29.27 -23.25 -26.01
C ARG A 108 28.92 -24.68 -26.44
N ASN A 109 27.72 -25.16 -26.12
CA ASN A 109 27.26 -26.50 -26.51
C ASN A 109 27.01 -26.67 -28.03
N LYS A 110 27.06 -25.60 -28.82
CA LYS A 110 26.97 -25.67 -30.30
C LYS A 110 28.34 -25.74 -30.98
N GLN A 111 29.43 -25.49 -30.24
CA GLN A 111 30.80 -25.51 -30.76
C GLN A 111 31.53 -26.82 -30.45
N GLU A 112 31.00 -27.65 -29.55
CA GLU A 112 31.37 -29.06 -29.34
C GLU A 112 30.51 -29.96 -30.23
#